data_AF-A0ABD7EJL3-F1
#
_entry.id   AF-A0ABD7EJL3-F1
#
_cell.length_a   1.000
_cell.length_b   1.000
_cell.length_c   1.000
_cell.angle_alpha   90.00
_cell.angle_beta   90.00
_cell.angle_gamma   90.00
#
_symmetry.space_group_name_H-M   'P 1'
#
loop_
_entity.id
_entity.type
_entity.pdbx_description
1 polymer ?
#
loop_
_entity_poly.entity_id
_entity_poly.type
_entity_poly.pdbx_seq_one_letter_code
_entity_poly.pdbx_strand_id
1 'polypeptide(L)'
;MFEEPVNNVAGRDVVYNQVVPERRFSNGERRQLGDLIRPLAIENQTSEKEEWRALHFPFGVNTIDEMDRSQFESARQLLAAKLDAAQLRRQLCEQQEETERYKVAARQDVNQKVAAWEQERMKLLQQSNLLVRQKAELENALAERARTIEELTTRQQPVQPAAQELPKQKSRPWKRLITWGMGATLAIVGTLVLQPAFERLLLAEKNKSAMLTREDICLFNGQPFSWGTRIKTATGMQKCVKSRTGQYLWQPDR
;
A
#
# COMPACT_ATOMS: atom_id res chain seq x y z
N MET A 1 -61.02 -74.97 -13.75
CA MET A 1 -59.73 -75.38 -14.34
C MET A 1 -59.62 -74.58 -15.63
N PHE A 2 -58.96 -73.43 -15.56
CA PHE A 2 -58.83 -72.49 -16.69
C PHE A 2 -57.43 -72.68 -17.27
N GLU A 3 -57.35 -73.25 -18.47
CA GLU A 3 -56.14 -73.22 -19.29
C GLU A 3 -56.05 -71.83 -19.91
N GLU A 4 -55.06 -71.05 -19.51
CA GLU A 4 -54.69 -69.83 -20.21
C GLU A 4 -53.89 -70.18 -21.48
N PRO A 5 -54.12 -69.50 -22.61
CA PRO A 5 -53.29 -69.66 -23.79
C PRO A 5 -51.94 -68.97 -23.55
N VAL A 6 -50.86 -69.77 -23.57
CA VAL A 6 -49.49 -69.27 -23.60
C VAL A 6 -49.28 -68.58 -24.95
N ASN A 7 -49.35 -67.25 -24.95
CA ASN A 7 -48.91 -66.43 -26.06
C ASN A 7 -47.38 -66.57 -26.18
N ASN A 8 -46.94 -67.51 -27.02
CA ASN A 8 -45.59 -67.55 -27.54
C ASN A 8 -45.36 -66.29 -28.38
N VAL A 9 -44.79 -65.26 -27.76
CA VAL A 9 -44.33 -64.06 -28.47
C VAL A 9 -43.07 -64.46 -29.25
N ALA A 10 -43.29 -64.87 -30.50
CA ALA A 10 -42.24 -65.12 -31.46
C ALA A 10 -41.39 -63.85 -31.67
N GLY A 11 -40.08 -64.05 -31.77
CA GLY A 11 -39.17 -63.21 -32.56
C GLY A 11 -39.24 -61.72 -32.30
N ARG A 12 -38.40 -61.23 -31.39
CA ARG A 12 -37.95 -59.84 -31.45
C ARG A 12 -37.13 -59.71 -32.73
N ASP A 13 -37.75 -59.23 -33.81
CA ASP A 13 -37.06 -58.82 -35.02
C ASP A 13 -36.04 -57.75 -34.63
N VAL A 14 -34.79 -58.18 -34.42
CA VAL A 14 -33.65 -57.28 -34.43
C VAL A 14 -33.50 -56.87 -35.88
N VAL A 15 -34.08 -55.73 -36.23
CA VAL A 15 -33.80 -55.06 -37.49
C VAL A 15 -32.30 -54.72 -37.46
N TYR A 16 -31.48 -55.64 -37.97
CA TYR A 16 -30.12 -55.35 -38.36
C TYR A 16 -30.21 -54.40 -39.54
N ASN A 17 -30.28 -53.10 -39.24
CA ASN A 17 -29.89 -52.09 -40.21
C ASN A 17 -28.39 -52.33 -40.45
N GLN A 18 -28.07 -53.19 -41.42
CA GLN A 18 -26.77 -53.15 -42.06
C GLN A 18 -26.67 -51.78 -42.74
N VAL A 19 -26.21 -50.80 -41.96
CA VAL A 19 -25.73 -49.55 -42.52
C VAL A 19 -24.59 -49.96 -43.42
N VAL A 20 -24.83 -49.93 -44.72
CA VAL A 20 -23.77 -50.13 -45.71
C VAL A 20 -22.69 -49.11 -45.35
N PRO A 21 -21.45 -49.54 -45.05
CA PRO A 21 -20.40 -48.61 -44.69
C PRO A 21 -20.29 -47.60 -45.82
N GLU A 22 -20.43 -46.32 -45.47
CA GLU A 22 -20.22 -45.27 -46.45
C GLU A 22 -18.80 -45.40 -47.01
N ARG A 23 -18.55 -44.75 -48.14
CA ARG A 23 -17.22 -44.69 -48.73
C ARG A 23 -16.16 -44.37 -47.65
N ARG A 24 -15.07 -45.13 -47.62
CA ARG A 24 -13.89 -44.86 -46.78
C ARG A 24 -13.30 -43.48 -47.06
N PHE A 25 -12.52 -42.96 -46.11
CA PHE A 25 -11.80 -41.70 -46.28
C PHE A 25 -10.93 -41.69 -47.52
N SER A 26 -11.07 -40.62 -48.30
CA SER A 26 -10.17 -40.23 -49.37
C SER A 26 -8.79 -39.85 -48.82
N ASN A 27 -7.77 -39.92 -49.69
CA ASN A 27 -6.43 -39.45 -49.33
C ASN A 27 -6.41 -37.96 -48.92
N GLY A 28 -7.30 -37.13 -49.47
CA GLY A 28 -7.42 -35.72 -49.09
C GLY A 28 -7.97 -35.53 -47.67
N GLU A 29 -8.98 -36.30 -47.30
CA GLU A 29 -9.56 -36.29 -45.95
C GLU A 29 -8.55 -36.78 -44.90
N ARG A 30 -7.82 -37.86 -45.20
CA ARG A 30 -6.76 -38.34 -44.30
C ARG A 30 -5.67 -37.28 -44.08
N ARG A 31 -5.29 -36.55 -45.14
CA ARG A 31 -4.35 -35.43 -45.02
C ARG A 31 -4.89 -34.33 -44.12
N GLN A 32 -6.16 -33.93 -44.29
CA GLN A 32 -6.76 -32.90 -43.43
C GLN A 32 -6.78 -33.27 -41.95
N LEU A 33 -7.06 -34.54 -41.62
CA LEU A 33 -6.96 -35.01 -40.23
C LEU A 33 -5.49 -35.05 -39.76
N GLY A 34 -4.57 -35.45 -40.63
CA GLY A 34 -3.13 -35.41 -40.35
C GLY A 34 -2.60 -34.00 -40.08
N ASP A 35 -3.10 -33.00 -40.80
CA ASP A 35 -2.74 -31.59 -40.62
C ASP A 35 -3.18 -31.05 -39.24
N LEU A 36 -4.19 -31.66 -38.61
CA LEU A 36 -4.61 -31.35 -37.23
C LEU A 36 -3.89 -32.20 -36.19
N ILE A 37 -3.56 -33.46 -36.51
CA ILE A 37 -2.87 -34.37 -35.59
C ILE A 37 -1.42 -33.96 -35.36
N ARG A 38 -0.71 -33.49 -36.39
CA ARG A 38 0.69 -33.04 -36.23
C ARG A 38 0.84 -31.91 -35.21
N PRO A 39 0.11 -30.78 -35.30
CA PRO A 39 0.21 -29.72 -34.29
C PRO A 39 -0.29 -30.19 -32.93
N LEU A 40 -1.31 -31.04 -32.86
CA LEU A 40 -1.79 -31.60 -31.60
C LEU A 40 -0.72 -32.46 -30.90
N ALA A 41 0.00 -33.29 -31.66
CA ALA A 41 1.10 -34.10 -31.15
C ALA A 41 2.25 -33.23 -30.61
N ILE A 42 2.54 -32.11 -31.28
CA ILE A 42 3.53 -31.14 -30.81
C ILE A 42 3.09 -30.48 -29.49
N GLU A 43 1.84 -30.00 -29.41
CA GLU A 43 1.33 -29.34 -28.20
C GLU A 43 1.22 -30.30 -27.01
N ASN A 44 0.81 -31.56 -27.24
CA ASN A 44 0.71 -32.58 -26.20
C ASN A 44 2.04 -33.30 -25.90
N GLN A 45 3.09 -33.04 -26.67
CA GLN A 45 4.38 -33.76 -26.60
C GLN A 45 4.23 -35.28 -26.76
N THR A 46 3.28 -35.70 -27.59
CA THR A 46 2.97 -37.11 -27.91
C THR A 46 3.45 -37.45 -29.32
N SER A 47 3.50 -38.74 -29.65
CA SER A 47 3.75 -39.15 -31.03
C SER A 47 2.49 -39.00 -31.89
N GLU A 48 2.63 -38.67 -33.18
CA GLU A 48 1.48 -38.64 -34.11
C GLU A 48 0.70 -39.96 -34.09
N LYS A 49 1.40 -41.09 -33.93
CA LYS A 49 0.80 -42.43 -33.86
C LYS A 49 -0.14 -42.60 -32.66
N GLU A 50 0.19 -42.00 -31.52
CA GLU A 50 -0.65 -42.04 -30.33
C GLU A 50 -1.89 -41.18 -30.49
N GLU A 51 -1.76 -39.99 -31.09
CA GLU A 51 -2.91 -39.13 -31.38
C GLU A 51 -3.86 -39.76 -32.42
N TRP A 52 -3.33 -40.44 -33.43
CA TRP A 52 -4.13 -41.27 -34.34
C TRP A 52 -4.88 -42.37 -33.60
N ARG A 53 -4.22 -43.13 -32.71
CA ARG A 53 -4.91 -44.14 -31.88
C ARG A 53 -5.98 -43.52 -30.98
N ALA A 54 -5.69 -42.37 -30.39
CA ALA A 54 -6.61 -41.65 -29.53
C ALA A 54 -7.82 -41.09 -30.30
N LEU A 55 -7.68 -40.85 -31.61
CA LEU A 55 -8.79 -40.53 -32.50
C LEU A 55 -9.64 -41.76 -32.82
N HIS A 56 -9.01 -42.92 -33.03
CA HIS A 56 -9.73 -44.15 -33.41
C HIS A 56 -10.65 -44.66 -32.29
N PHE A 57 -10.23 -44.52 -31.02
CA PHE A 57 -10.98 -45.01 -29.86
C PHE A 57 -12.43 -44.49 -29.75
N PRO A 58 -12.71 -43.17 -29.85
CA PRO A 58 -14.07 -42.62 -29.88
C PRO A 58 -15.00 -43.19 -30.95
N PHE A 59 -14.44 -43.67 -32.08
CA PHE A 59 -15.22 -44.21 -33.19
C PHE A 59 -15.29 -45.75 -33.19
N GLY A 60 -14.70 -46.41 -32.18
CA GLY A 60 -14.71 -47.87 -32.05
C GLY A 60 -13.93 -48.60 -33.13
N VAL A 61 -13.00 -47.92 -33.80
CA VAL A 61 -12.17 -48.48 -34.87
C VAL A 61 -10.72 -48.65 -34.38
N ASN A 62 -9.94 -49.47 -35.07
CA ASN A 62 -8.52 -49.66 -34.76
C ASN A 62 -7.60 -48.89 -35.72
N THR A 63 -8.09 -48.65 -36.93
CA THR A 63 -7.33 -48.00 -38.01
C THR A 63 -8.16 -46.95 -38.72
N ILE A 64 -7.49 -45.96 -39.32
CA ILE A 64 -8.12 -44.93 -40.15
C ILE A 64 -8.81 -45.53 -41.39
N ASP A 65 -8.37 -46.72 -41.83
CA ASP A 65 -8.94 -47.44 -42.96
C ASP A 65 -10.33 -48.02 -42.67
N GLU A 66 -10.67 -48.18 -41.39
CA GLU A 66 -11.97 -48.63 -40.91
C GLU A 66 -12.96 -47.48 -40.69
N MET A 67 -12.50 -46.22 -40.81
CA MET A 67 -13.36 -45.05 -40.64
C MET A 67 -14.15 -44.73 -41.92
N ASP A 68 -15.44 -44.45 -41.72
CA ASP A 68 -16.38 -44.14 -42.79
C ASP A 68 -16.56 -42.63 -42.95
N ARG A 69 -16.91 -42.17 -44.16
CA ARG A 69 -17.11 -40.75 -44.49
C ARG A 69 -18.02 -40.00 -43.50
N SER A 70 -19.10 -40.63 -43.05
CA SER A 70 -20.02 -40.09 -42.04
C SER A 70 -19.32 -39.66 -40.73
N GLN A 71 -18.21 -40.30 -40.37
CA GLN A 71 -17.43 -40.02 -39.17
C GLN A 71 -16.38 -38.91 -39.37
N PHE A 72 -16.10 -38.53 -40.62
CA PHE A 72 -15.04 -37.57 -40.94
C PHE A 72 -15.21 -36.24 -40.23
N GLU A 73 -16.39 -35.64 -40.33
CA GLU A 73 -16.62 -34.29 -39.82
C GLU A 73 -16.56 -34.28 -38.29
N SER A 74 -17.11 -35.30 -37.65
CA SER A 74 -17.00 -35.51 -36.20
C SER A 74 -15.54 -35.70 -35.77
N ALA A 75 -14.75 -36.48 -36.52
CA ALA A 75 -13.33 -36.68 -36.24
C ALA A 75 -12.54 -35.37 -36.38
N ARG A 76 -12.82 -34.58 -37.42
CA ARG A 76 -12.20 -33.28 -37.67
C ARG A 76 -12.51 -32.28 -36.56
N GLN A 77 -13.78 -32.18 -36.17
CA GLN A 77 -14.21 -31.28 -35.08
C GLN A 77 -13.63 -31.68 -33.73
N LEU A 78 -13.56 -32.99 -33.45
CA LEU A 78 -12.94 -33.49 -32.23
C LEU A 78 -11.45 -33.13 -32.16
N LEU A 79 -10.70 -33.30 -33.26
CA LEU A 79 -9.28 -32.91 -33.31
C LEU A 79 -9.09 -31.40 -33.18
N ALA A 80 -9.91 -30.60 -33.87
CA ALA A 80 -9.86 -29.15 -33.76
C ALA A 80 -10.13 -28.69 -32.32
N ALA A 81 -11.18 -29.21 -31.67
CA ALA A 81 -11.50 -28.88 -30.28
C ALA A 81 -10.39 -29.31 -29.30
N LYS A 82 -9.75 -30.46 -29.53
CA LYS A 82 -8.60 -30.90 -28.73
C LYS A 82 -7.40 -29.97 -28.90
N LEU A 83 -7.13 -29.51 -30.13
CA LEU A 83 -6.05 -28.59 -30.42
C LEU A 83 -6.28 -27.22 -29.76
N ASP A 84 -7.49 -26.68 -29.90
CA ASP A 84 -7.88 -25.42 -29.24
C ASP A 84 -7.73 -25.54 -27.72
N ALA A 85 -8.17 -26.65 -27.13
CA ALA A 85 -8.01 -26.90 -25.70
C ALA A 85 -6.54 -27.01 -25.27
N ALA A 86 -5.67 -27.63 -26.08
CA ALA A 86 -4.25 -27.71 -25.80
C ALA A 86 -3.57 -26.33 -25.85
N GLN A 87 -3.89 -25.53 -26.88
CA GLN A 87 -3.40 -24.16 -27.02
C GLN A 87 -3.84 -23.26 -25.86
N LEU A 88 -5.11 -23.35 -25.46
CA LEU A 88 -5.63 -22.59 -24.31
C LEU A 88 -4.94 -22.98 -23.00
N ARG A 89 -4.66 -24.26 -22.78
CA ARG A 89 -3.89 -24.72 -21.60
C ARG A 89 -2.50 -24.13 -21.58
N ARG A 90 -1.81 -24.10 -22.72
CA ARG A 90 -0.49 -23.48 -22.84
C ARG A 90 -0.53 -21.98 -22.49
N GLN A 91 -1.48 -21.24 -23.07
CA GLN A 91 -1.66 -19.82 -22.78
C GLN A 91 -1.95 -19.57 -21.29
N LEU A 92 -2.77 -20.41 -20.66
CA LEU A 92 -3.05 -20.33 -19.22
C LEU A 92 -1.79 -20.57 -18.38
N CYS A 93 -0.97 -21.56 -18.74
CA CYS A 93 0.31 -21.79 -18.06
C CYS A 93 1.25 -20.58 -18.19
N GLU A 94 1.38 -20.02 -19.40
CA GLU A 94 2.21 -18.83 -19.65
C GLU A 94 1.73 -17.61 -18.83
N GLN A 95 0.41 -17.36 -18.80
CA GLN A 95 -0.17 -16.29 -17.98
C GLN A 95 0.00 -16.52 -16.48
N GLN A 96 -0.12 -17.78 -16.02
CA GLN A 96 0.06 -18.13 -14.63
C GLN A 96 1.51 -17.90 -14.19
N GLU A 97 2.48 -18.28 -15.02
CA GLU A 97 3.89 -17.98 -14.78
C GLU A 97 4.16 -16.48 -14.70
N GLU A 98 3.62 -15.69 -15.63
CA GLU A 98 3.78 -14.24 -15.63
C GLU A 98 3.16 -13.61 -14.36
N THR A 99 1.97 -14.08 -13.98
CA THR A 99 1.27 -13.63 -12.77
C THR A 99 2.07 -13.96 -11.51
N GLU A 100 2.65 -15.16 -11.42
CA GLU A 100 3.50 -15.53 -10.27
C GLU A 100 4.80 -14.71 -10.24
N ARG A 101 5.43 -14.44 -11.38
CA ARG A 101 6.59 -13.53 -11.46
C ARG A 101 6.23 -12.14 -10.95
N TYR A 102 5.10 -11.58 -11.36
CA TYR A 102 4.62 -10.29 -10.88
C TYR A 102 4.35 -10.29 -9.37
N LYS A 103 3.68 -11.33 -8.84
CA LYS A 103 3.43 -11.47 -7.40
C LYS A 103 4.72 -11.53 -6.59
N VAL A 104 5.72 -12.27 -7.06
CA VAL A 104 7.02 -12.36 -6.40
C VAL A 104 7.73 -11.00 -6.40
N ALA A 105 7.76 -10.31 -7.54
CA ALA A 105 8.35 -8.97 -7.64
C ALA A 105 7.64 -7.95 -6.73
N ALA A 106 6.31 -7.96 -6.71
CA ALA A 106 5.52 -7.08 -5.84
C ALA A 106 5.78 -7.37 -4.34
N ARG A 107 5.89 -8.64 -3.94
CA ARG A 107 6.26 -9.02 -2.57
C ARG A 107 7.66 -8.53 -2.21
N GLN A 108 8.62 -8.62 -3.12
CA GLN A 108 9.97 -8.12 -2.90
C GLN A 108 10.00 -6.60 -2.73
N ASP A 109 9.29 -5.84 -3.57
CA ASP A 109 9.18 -4.39 -3.46
C ASP A 109 8.54 -3.97 -2.12
N VAL A 110 7.45 -4.63 -1.71
CA VAL A 110 6.81 -4.38 -0.42
C VAL A 110 7.78 -4.68 0.74
N ASN A 111 8.47 -5.81 0.71
CA ASN A 111 9.43 -6.17 1.76
C ASN A 111 10.58 -5.16 1.85
N GLN A 112 11.09 -4.66 0.72
CA GLN A 112 12.11 -3.61 0.70
C GLN A 112 11.60 -2.31 1.31
N LYS A 113 10.38 -1.89 0.96
CA LYS A 113 9.75 -0.70 1.54
C LYS A 113 9.52 -0.82 3.04
N VAL A 114 9.05 -1.98 3.50
CA VAL A 114 8.88 -2.26 4.93
C VAL A 114 10.22 -2.17 5.66
N ALA A 115 11.28 -2.79 5.12
CA ALA A 115 12.61 -2.71 5.73
C ALA A 115 13.14 -1.26 5.79
N ALA A 116 12.91 -0.46 4.74
CA ALA A 116 13.28 0.95 4.74
C ALA A 116 12.51 1.75 5.81
N TRP A 117 11.21 1.51 5.93
CA TRP A 117 10.36 2.15 6.95
C TRP A 117 10.75 1.74 8.38
N GLU A 118 11.11 0.48 8.59
CA GLU A 118 11.62 0.02 9.89
C GLU A 118 12.93 0.70 10.27
N GLN A 119 13.86 0.88 9.32
CA GLN A 119 15.09 1.63 9.57
C GLN A 119 14.81 3.09 9.92
N GLU A 120 13.88 3.74 9.22
CA GLU A 120 13.48 5.13 9.51
C GLU A 120 12.82 5.25 10.88
N ARG A 121 11.91 4.32 11.23
CA ARG A 121 11.31 4.22 12.55
C ARG A 121 12.36 4.10 13.65
N MET A 122 13.39 3.27 13.45
CA MET A 122 14.47 3.12 14.43
C MET A 122 15.28 4.40 14.62
N LYS A 123 15.57 5.14 13.54
CA LYS A 123 16.24 6.44 13.62
C LYS A 123 15.40 7.46 14.39
N LEU A 124 14.10 7.54 14.11
CA LEU A 124 13.18 8.43 14.81
C LEU A 124 13.08 8.09 16.30
N LEU A 125 13.03 6.79 16.65
CA LEU A 125 13.05 6.36 18.04
C LEU A 125 14.35 6.76 18.76
N GLN A 126 15.50 6.61 18.10
CA GLN A 126 16.79 7.04 18.66
C GLN A 126 16.83 8.55 18.89
N GLN A 127 16.37 9.35 17.93
CA GLN A 127 16.28 10.80 18.06
C GLN A 127 15.32 11.22 19.18
N SER A 128 14.15 10.57 19.26
CA SER A 128 13.19 10.81 20.35
C SER A 128 13.81 10.53 21.72
N ASN A 129 14.52 9.40 21.87
CA ASN A 129 15.18 9.05 23.13
C ASN A 129 16.26 10.07 23.52
N LEU A 130 16.99 10.60 22.54
CA LEU A 130 17.98 11.65 22.78
C LEU A 130 17.32 12.94 23.28
N LEU A 131 16.22 13.36 22.65
CA LEU A 131 15.47 14.55 23.05
C LEU A 131 14.86 14.40 24.45
N VAL A 132 14.35 13.22 24.79
CA VAL A 132 13.84 12.93 26.14
C VAL A 132 14.95 13.08 27.19
N ARG A 133 16.17 12.59 26.91
CA ARG A 133 17.32 12.75 27.82
C ARG A 133 17.72 14.21 27.98
N GLN A 134 17.85 14.95 26.88
CA GLN A 134 18.17 16.38 26.90
C GLN A 134 17.13 17.18 27.69
N LYS A 135 15.84 16.84 27.52
CA LYS A 135 14.76 17.45 28.30
C LYS A 135 14.94 17.19 29.79
N ALA A 136 15.20 15.94 30.19
CA ALA A 136 15.42 15.60 31.60
C ALA A 136 16.65 16.32 32.20
N GLU A 137 17.73 16.47 31.44
CA GLU A 137 18.92 17.24 31.85
C GLU A 137 18.59 18.71 32.09
N LEU A 138 17.82 19.33 31.18
CA LEU A 138 17.38 20.72 31.33
C LEU A 138 16.44 20.89 32.53
N GLU A 139 15.51 19.97 32.75
CA GLU A 139 14.61 19.99 33.91
C GLU A 139 15.38 19.88 35.23
N ASN A 140 16.40 19.00 35.29
CA ASN A 140 17.28 18.90 36.46
C ASN A 140 18.08 20.19 36.69
N ALA A 141 18.66 20.77 35.63
CA ALA A 141 19.41 22.03 35.73
C ALA A 141 18.52 23.20 36.18
N LEU A 142 17.27 23.24 35.72
CA LEU A 142 16.28 24.22 36.18
C LEU A 142 15.92 24.01 37.66
N ALA A 143 15.73 22.76 38.10
CA ALA A 143 15.47 22.44 39.49
C ALA A 143 16.64 22.83 40.41
N GLU A 144 17.89 22.60 39.99
CA GLU A 144 19.09 23.03 40.71
C GLU A 144 19.20 24.57 40.80
N ARG A 145 18.92 25.27 39.70
CA ARG A 145 18.85 26.74 39.70
C ARG A 145 17.75 27.26 40.61
N ALA A 146 16.59 26.62 40.64
CA ALA A 146 15.50 27.00 41.55
C ALA A 146 15.94 26.86 43.03
N ARG A 147 16.59 25.74 43.39
CA ARG A 147 17.13 25.53 44.74
C ARG A 147 18.18 26.56 45.15
N THR A 148 19.11 26.88 44.25
CA THR A 148 20.15 27.89 44.53
C THR A 148 19.57 29.30 44.67
N ILE A 149 18.57 29.66 43.87
CA ILE A 149 17.82 30.92 44.06
C ILE A 149 17.14 30.93 45.43
N GLU A 150 16.47 29.85 45.82
CA GLU A 150 15.82 29.74 47.11
C GLU A 150 16.81 29.86 48.28
N GLU A 151 17.99 29.22 48.19
CA GLU A 151 19.06 29.35 49.17
C GLU A 151 19.59 30.80 49.27
N LEU A 152 19.88 31.44 48.13
CA LEU A 152 20.33 32.83 48.09
C LEU A 152 19.28 33.81 48.64
N THR A 153 18.00 33.56 48.34
CA THR A 153 16.87 34.35 48.85
C THR A 153 16.75 34.22 50.36
N THR A 154 16.89 33.00 50.88
CA THR A 154 16.87 32.71 52.32
C THR A 154 18.06 33.36 53.04
N ARG A 155 19.26 33.37 52.42
CA ARG A 155 20.44 34.08 52.96
C ARG A 155 20.34 35.61 52.88
N GLN A 156 19.54 36.17 51.96
CA GLN A 156 19.28 37.61 51.88
C GLN A 156 18.21 38.10 52.88
N GLN A 157 17.30 37.23 53.31
CA GLN A 157 16.26 37.55 54.30
C GLN A 157 16.79 38.17 55.62
N PRO A 158 17.91 37.74 56.22
CA PRO A 158 18.47 38.39 57.40
C PRO A 158 19.21 39.72 57.13
N VAL A 159 19.53 40.05 55.87
CA VAL A 159 20.25 41.29 55.52
C VAL A 159 19.29 42.46 55.25
N GLN A 160 18.05 42.19 54.83
CA GLN A 160 17.04 43.24 54.64
C GLN A 160 16.60 43.98 55.92
N PRO A 161 16.41 43.33 57.09
CA PRO A 161 16.14 44.07 58.33
C PRO A 161 17.38 44.81 58.84
N ALA A 162 18.60 44.31 58.58
CA ALA A 162 19.84 45.01 58.94
C ALA A 162 20.12 46.26 58.07
N ALA A 163 19.56 46.33 56.86
CA ALA A 163 19.64 47.52 56.00
C ALA A 163 18.61 48.61 56.37
N GLN A 164 17.56 48.28 57.15
CA GLN A 164 16.63 49.28 57.70
C GLN A 164 17.16 49.95 58.98
N GLU A 165 18.15 49.36 59.65
CA GLU A 165 18.84 49.96 60.80
C GLU A 165 20.28 50.38 60.48
N LEU A 166 20.48 51.06 59.34
CA LEU A 166 21.68 51.88 59.17
C LEU A 166 21.46 53.21 59.89
N PRO A 167 22.24 53.55 60.94
CA PRO A 167 22.15 54.86 61.57
C PRO A 167 22.39 55.93 60.50
N LYS A 168 21.62 57.02 60.60
CA LYS A 168 21.73 58.23 59.76
C LYS A 168 23.13 58.86 59.91
N GLN A 169 24.13 58.26 59.30
CA GLN A 169 25.49 58.78 59.27
C GLN A 169 25.60 59.70 58.06
N LYS A 170 25.72 61.00 58.35
CA LYS A 170 26.04 62.07 57.39
C LYS A 170 27.30 61.70 56.61
N SER A 171 27.15 61.16 55.40
CA SER A 171 28.25 61.01 54.45
C SER A 171 27.80 61.40 53.04
N ARG A 172 28.79 61.92 52.31
CA ARG A 172 28.71 62.89 51.21
C ARG A 172 27.89 62.44 49.98
N PRO A 173 27.27 63.38 49.23
CA PRO A 173 26.15 63.11 48.31
C PRO A 173 26.49 62.46 46.96
N TRP A 174 27.76 62.24 46.61
CA TRP A 174 28.11 61.91 45.22
C TRP A 174 28.16 60.41 44.87
N LYS A 175 28.29 59.50 45.86
CA LYS A 175 28.46 58.06 45.57
C LYS A 175 27.15 57.25 45.48
N ARG A 176 26.00 57.83 45.83
CA ARG A 176 24.69 57.13 45.82
C ARG A 176 23.91 57.22 44.51
N LEU A 177 24.30 58.10 43.59
CA LEU A 177 23.62 58.25 42.29
C LEU A 177 23.99 57.17 41.28
N ILE A 178 25.19 56.60 41.37
CA ILE A 178 25.69 55.66 40.35
C ILE A 178 25.17 54.23 40.58
N THR A 179 24.99 53.81 41.83
CA THR A 179 24.54 52.45 42.16
C THR A 179 23.03 52.23 42.01
N TRP A 180 22.19 53.25 42.23
CA TRP A 180 20.75 53.15 41.97
C TRP A 180 20.41 53.16 40.47
N GLY A 181 21.20 53.87 39.64
CA GLY A 181 20.99 53.93 38.19
C GLY A 181 21.24 52.58 37.47
N MET A 182 22.21 51.79 37.93
CA MET A 182 22.54 50.49 37.33
C MET A 182 21.54 49.38 37.74
N GLY A 183 21.03 49.40 38.96
CA GLY A 183 20.03 48.42 39.43
C GLY A 183 18.67 48.59 38.75
N ALA A 184 18.22 49.84 38.58
CA ALA A 184 16.96 50.15 37.91
C ALA A 184 17.01 49.82 36.41
N THR A 185 18.14 50.04 35.74
CA THR A 185 18.28 49.74 34.30
C THR A 185 18.28 48.24 34.00
N LEU A 186 18.89 47.40 34.84
CA LEU A 186 18.85 45.94 34.66
C LEU A 186 17.46 45.32 34.87
N ALA A 187 16.69 45.81 35.85
CA ALA A 187 15.33 45.34 36.09
C ALA A 187 14.34 45.78 34.98
N ILE A 188 14.51 46.99 34.46
CA ILE A 188 13.71 47.53 33.35
C ILE A 188 14.01 46.76 32.04
N VAL A 189 15.27 46.41 31.76
CA VAL A 189 15.63 45.63 30.55
C VAL A 189 15.10 44.19 30.62
N GLY A 190 15.13 43.56 31.79
CA GLY A 190 14.60 42.20 31.98
C GLY A 190 13.08 42.10 31.81
N THR A 191 12.32 43.11 32.26
CA THR A 191 10.85 43.10 32.23
C THR A 191 10.25 43.65 30.93
N LEU A 192 10.86 44.65 30.28
CA LEU A 192 10.31 45.25 29.06
C LEU A 192 10.69 44.52 27.76
N VAL A 193 11.80 43.78 27.72
CA VAL A 193 12.31 43.21 26.46
C VAL A 193 12.13 41.69 26.36
N LEU A 194 12.37 40.94 27.44
CA LEU A 194 12.36 39.47 27.39
C LEU A 194 10.96 38.85 27.53
N GLN A 195 10.08 39.41 28.36
CA GLN A 195 8.71 38.90 28.53
C GLN A 195 7.88 38.91 27.23
N PRO A 196 7.76 40.02 26.47
CA PRO A 196 6.90 40.04 25.29
C PRO A 196 7.44 39.21 24.12
N ALA A 197 8.75 38.95 24.06
CA ALA A 197 9.34 38.08 23.04
C ALA A 197 9.01 36.60 23.29
N PHE A 198 9.03 36.16 24.54
CA PHE A 198 8.70 34.78 24.92
C PHE A 198 7.20 34.48 24.77
N GLU A 199 6.34 35.43 25.12
CA GLU A 199 4.88 35.29 24.94
C GLU A 199 4.49 35.22 23.47
N ARG A 200 5.15 35.98 22.58
CA ARG A 200 4.92 35.89 21.13
C ARG A 200 5.32 34.55 20.54
N LEU A 201 6.43 33.96 21.03
CA LEU A 201 6.87 32.63 20.61
C LEU A 201 5.90 31.54 21.09
N LEU A 202 5.47 31.60 22.34
CA LEU A 202 4.49 30.66 22.91
C LEU A 202 3.11 30.77 22.24
N LEU A 203 2.65 31.97 21.88
CA LEU A 203 1.41 32.16 21.11
C LEU A 203 1.52 31.65 19.68
N ALA A 204 2.67 31.88 19.01
CA ALA A 204 2.90 31.35 17.67
C ALA A 204 2.91 29.81 17.66
N GLU A 205 3.45 29.18 18.69
CA GLU A 205 3.49 27.73 18.82
C GLU A 205 2.12 27.13 19.21
N LYS A 206 1.38 27.77 20.12
CA LYS A 206 -0.02 27.41 20.42
C LYS A 206 -0.94 27.57 19.21
N ASN A 207 -0.75 28.60 18.40
CA ASN A 207 -1.55 28.79 17.18
C ASN A 207 -1.26 27.71 16.13
N LYS A 208 -0.01 27.24 16.02
CA LYS A 208 0.35 26.13 15.13
C LYS A 208 -0.29 24.81 15.58
N SER A 209 -0.26 24.50 16.87
CA SER A 209 -0.88 23.28 17.39
C SER A 209 -2.41 23.33 17.35
N ALA A 210 -3.02 24.50 17.59
CA ALA A 210 -4.47 24.70 17.44
C ALA A 210 -4.94 24.68 15.98
N MET A 211 -4.08 24.99 15.01
CA MET A 211 -4.41 24.83 13.59
C MET A 211 -4.35 23.36 13.15
N LEU A 212 -3.46 22.54 13.71
CA LEU A 212 -3.35 21.12 13.39
C LEU A 212 -4.56 20.29 13.88
N THR A 213 -5.33 20.80 14.84
CA THR A 213 -6.56 20.14 15.34
C THR A 213 -7.83 20.57 14.61
N ARG A 214 -7.77 21.54 13.69
CA ARG A 214 -8.94 21.88 12.87
C ARG A 214 -9.09 20.86 11.74
N GLU A 215 -10.30 20.37 11.53
CA GLU A 215 -10.62 19.45 10.43
C GLU A 215 -10.71 20.16 9.07
N ASP A 216 -10.65 21.51 9.07
CA ASP A 216 -10.86 22.38 7.90
C ASP A 216 -9.56 22.88 7.22
N ILE A 217 -8.48 22.10 7.26
CA ILE A 217 -7.16 22.51 6.73
C ILE A 217 -6.59 21.53 5.71
N CYS A 218 -5.86 22.06 4.72
CA CYS A 218 -4.98 21.28 3.87
C CYS A 218 -3.54 21.34 4.41
N LEU A 219 -2.84 20.22 4.41
CA LEU A 219 -1.42 20.17 4.76
C LEU A 219 -0.57 20.22 3.49
N PHE A 220 0.43 21.10 3.45
CA PHE A 220 1.43 21.14 2.39
C PHE A 220 2.83 21.26 3.01
N ASN A 221 3.72 20.29 2.72
CA ASN A 221 5.05 20.19 3.34
C ASN A 221 5.04 20.31 4.89
N GLY A 222 4.05 19.71 5.54
CA GLY A 222 3.90 19.75 6.99
C GLY A 222 3.40 21.08 7.57
N GLN A 223 3.05 22.06 6.73
CA GLN A 223 2.43 23.32 7.16
C GLN A 223 0.92 23.31 6.91
N PRO A 224 0.09 23.76 7.88
CA PRO A 224 -1.35 23.83 7.71
C PRO A 224 -1.77 25.09 6.94
N PHE A 225 -2.67 24.94 5.98
CA PHE A 225 -3.26 26.01 5.19
C PHE A 225 -4.79 25.98 5.27
N SER A 226 -5.41 27.15 5.39
CA SER A 226 -6.87 27.27 5.43
C SER A 226 -7.50 26.98 4.07
N TRP A 227 -8.77 26.55 4.09
CA TRP A 227 -9.59 26.42 2.89
C TRP A 227 -9.54 27.68 2.00
N GLY A 228 -9.44 27.47 0.69
CA GLY A 228 -9.35 28.53 -0.30
C GLY A 228 -7.94 29.08 -0.55
N THR A 229 -6.95 28.71 0.26
CA THR A 229 -5.55 29.14 0.06
C THR A 229 -4.98 28.61 -1.25
N ARG A 230 -4.22 29.46 -1.93
CA ARG A 230 -3.54 29.16 -3.19
C ARG A 230 -2.03 29.16 -2.98
N ILE A 231 -1.35 28.11 -3.43
CA ILE A 231 0.10 27.96 -3.33
C ILE A 231 0.69 27.63 -4.70
N LYS A 232 1.92 28.08 -4.93
CA LYS A 232 2.68 27.76 -6.13
C LYS A 232 3.54 26.53 -5.85
N THR A 233 3.31 25.45 -6.60
CA THR A 233 4.08 24.20 -6.51
C THR A 233 4.84 23.94 -7.81
N ALA A 234 5.70 22.92 -7.83
CA ALA A 234 6.45 22.52 -9.02
C ALA A 234 5.52 22.10 -10.19
N THR A 235 4.28 21.70 -9.90
CA THR A 235 3.29 21.28 -10.90
C THR A 235 2.29 22.37 -11.30
N GLY A 236 2.38 23.57 -10.71
CA GLY A 236 1.51 24.71 -11.03
C GLY A 236 0.91 25.37 -9.78
N MET A 237 -0.14 26.17 -9.98
CA MET A 237 -0.92 26.72 -8.86
C MET A 237 -1.86 25.65 -8.31
N GLN A 238 -1.85 25.45 -7.00
CA GLN A 238 -2.75 24.54 -6.31
C GLN A 238 -3.62 25.30 -5.32
N LYS A 239 -4.89 24.91 -5.21
CA LYS A 239 -5.86 25.48 -4.28
C LYS A 239 -6.35 24.43 -3.29
N CYS A 240 -6.43 24.81 -2.02
CA CYS A 240 -7.02 23.98 -0.98
C CYS A 240 -8.55 24.01 -1.11
N VAL A 241 -9.18 22.86 -1.36
CA VAL A 241 -10.62 22.73 -1.57
C VAL A 241 -11.21 21.59 -0.75
N LYS A 242 -12.49 21.73 -0.39
CA LYS A 242 -13.25 20.69 0.31
C LYS A 242 -13.81 19.70 -0.72
N SER A 243 -13.49 18.43 -0.56
CA SER A 243 -14.03 17.34 -1.37
C SER A 243 -15.51 17.10 -1.06
N ARG A 244 -16.19 16.36 -1.95
CA ARG A 244 -17.57 15.89 -1.70
C ARG A 244 -17.67 14.93 -0.51
N THR A 245 -16.56 14.28 -0.13
CA THR A 245 -16.45 13.42 1.05
C THR A 245 -16.13 14.19 2.33
N GLY A 246 -16.07 15.53 2.27
CA GLY A 246 -15.79 16.40 3.41
C GLY A 246 -14.30 16.58 3.73
N GLN A 247 -13.40 15.92 2.99
CA GLN A 247 -11.95 16.00 3.19
C GLN A 247 -11.33 17.21 2.46
N TYR A 248 -10.32 17.84 3.05
CA TYR A 248 -9.64 18.99 2.46
C TYR A 248 -8.40 18.54 1.69
N LEU A 249 -8.37 18.80 0.38
CA LEU A 249 -7.35 18.30 -0.54
C LEU A 249 -6.84 19.43 -1.45
N TRP A 250 -5.59 19.28 -1.91
CA TRP A 250 -5.02 20.16 -2.93
C TRP A 250 -5.52 19.77 -4.32
N GLN A 251 -6.08 20.73 -5.04
CA GLN A 251 -6.45 20.57 -6.44
C GLN A 251 -5.72 21.60 -7.32
N PRO A 252 -5.35 21.24 -8.56
CA PRO A 252 -4.80 22.19 -9.51
C PRO A 252 -5.84 23.30 -9.79
N ASP A 253 -5.41 24.56 -9.68
CA ASP A 253 -6.21 25.74 -10.02
C ASP A 253 -6.25 25.80 -11.55
N ARG A 254 -7.41 25.45 -12.13
CA ARG A 254 -7.63 25.46 -13.59
C ARG A 254 -7.67 26.88 -14.14
#